data_AF-F4P5Z5-F1
#
_entry.id   AF-F4P5Z5-F1
#
_cell.length_a   1.000
_cell.length_b   1.000
_cell.length_c   1.000
_cell.angle_alpha   90.00
_cell.angle_beta   90.00
_cell.angle_gamma   90.00
#
_symmetry.space_group_name_H-M   'P 1'
#
loop_
_entity.id
_entity.type
_entity.pdbx_description
1 polymer ?
#
loop_
_entity_poly.entity_id
_entity_poly.type
_entity_poly.pdbx_seq_one_letter_code
_entity_poly.pdbx_strand_id
1 'polypeptide(L)'
;MANMRKYFEVVIFTSTPGYLSQPVLEAFDPNYYAPYRLYREHTTLENGERVKDLSILNRDLSKVIIIDTLASNYRLQPENGITIQKWHGEAGDNELNRMETFLEEFSFLLAISQADDVRPFLKTLRDMDGNIPNAWDMYKQKLRKLTSEKDQTMPLVSAEDSSPKPAQNTIISFVGSLIGLNKPLTSTAAAVQTQPSFNLVDMIERLAKEERVLLVKQLEDEKKHIAEMQKLQEEMIKKQTEENKANKLTMFDAMMGAGQPQITGQPPLHEPK
;
A
#
# COMPACT_ATOMS: atom_id res chain seq x y z
N MET A 1 3.14 4.44 -5.33
CA MET A 1 4.02 4.46 -4.12
C MET A 1 3.35 5.14 -2.93
N ALA A 2 2.87 6.39 -3.07
CA ALA A 2 2.21 7.12 -1.99
C ALA A 2 1.01 6.36 -1.37
N ASN A 3 0.22 5.63 -2.17
CA ASN A 3 -0.83 4.76 -1.67
C ASN A 3 -0.25 3.48 -1.03
N MET A 4 0.66 2.81 -1.73
CA MET A 4 1.25 1.53 -1.28
C MET A 4 1.94 1.57 0.09
N ARG A 5 2.55 2.71 0.48
CA ARG A 5 3.24 2.85 1.77
C ARG A 5 2.35 2.62 3.00
N LYS A 6 1.02 2.71 2.83
CA LYS A 6 0.06 2.47 3.91
C LYS A 6 -0.07 0.99 4.28
N TYR A 7 0.10 0.13 3.27
CA TYR A 7 -0.13 -1.30 3.39
C TYR A 7 1.18 -2.08 3.47
N PHE A 8 2.25 -1.54 2.87
CA PHE A 8 3.53 -2.23 2.74
C PHE A 8 4.70 -1.35 3.19
N GLU A 9 5.72 -2.00 3.74
CA GLU A 9 7.06 -1.43 3.80
C GLU A 9 7.68 -1.47 2.40
N VAL A 10 7.78 -0.31 1.75
CA VAL A 10 8.30 -0.22 0.37
C VAL A 10 9.82 -0.11 0.39
N VAL A 11 10.50 -1.03 -0.28
CA VAL A 11 11.96 -1.03 -0.49
C VAL A 11 12.26 -0.92 -1.97
N ILE A 12 13.08 0.05 -2.37
CA ILE A 12 13.57 0.14 -3.74
C ILE A 12 14.88 -0.66 -3.82
N PHE A 13 14.89 -1.76 -4.57
CA PHE A 13 16.09 -2.59 -4.77
C PHE A 13 16.51 -2.58 -6.24
N THR A 14 17.52 -1.77 -6.60
CA THR A 14 18.03 -1.64 -7.97
C THR A 14 19.29 -2.48 -8.21
N SER A 15 19.46 -2.97 -9.44
CA SER A 15 20.67 -3.69 -9.89
C SER A 15 21.79 -2.76 -10.37
N THR A 16 21.54 -1.45 -10.33
CA THR A 16 22.47 -0.40 -10.74
C THR A 16 23.25 0.11 -9.52
N PRO A 17 24.54 0.50 -9.68
CA PRO A 17 25.32 1.06 -8.58
C PRO A 17 24.70 2.29 -7.94
N GLY A 18 24.92 2.45 -6.63
CA GLY A 18 24.33 3.55 -5.85
C GLY A 18 24.69 4.93 -6.38
N TYR A 19 25.95 5.15 -6.75
CA TYR A 19 26.42 6.44 -7.24
C TYR A 19 25.74 6.92 -8.54
N LEU A 20 25.16 6.00 -9.33
CA LEU A 20 24.39 6.33 -10.54
C LEU A 20 22.90 6.49 -10.25
N SER A 21 22.36 5.64 -9.36
CA SER A 21 20.92 5.55 -9.14
C SER A 21 20.40 6.51 -8.08
N GLN A 22 21.24 6.93 -7.13
CA GLN A 22 20.81 7.76 -6.02
C GLN A 22 20.15 9.08 -6.47
N PRO A 23 20.73 9.89 -7.38
CA PRO A 23 20.09 11.11 -7.85
C PRO A 23 18.74 10.87 -8.54
N VAL A 24 18.63 9.75 -9.27
CA VAL A 24 17.39 9.36 -9.95
C VAL A 24 16.31 9.00 -8.93
N LEU A 25 16.66 8.26 -7.87
CA LEU A 25 15.73 7.89 -6.81
C LEU A 25 15.31 9.09 -5.96
N GLU A 26 16.18 10.06 -5.74
CA GLU A 26 15.85 11.33 -5.06
C GLU A 26 14.86 12.17 -5.88
N ALA A 27 15.04 12.24 -7.20
CA ALA A 27 14.10 12.91 -8.09
C ALA A 27 12.76 12.15 -8.23
N PHE A 28 12.80 10.83 -8.23
CA PHE A 28 11.62 9.96 -8.38
C PHE A 28 10.76 9.88 -7.11
N ASP A 29 11.40 9.83 -5.94
CA ASP A 29 10.75 9.73 -4.63
C ASP A 29 11.21 10.88 -3.71
N PRO A 30 10.77 12.13 -3.97
CA PRO A 30 11.19 13.30 -3.19
C PRO A 30 10.60 13.30 -1.76
N ASN A 31 9.51 12.57 -1.54
CA ASN A 31 8.83 12.48 -0.24
C ASN A 31 9.27 11.27 0.58
N TYR A 32 10.29 10.52 0.13
CA TYR A 32 10.83 9.34 0.82
C TYR A 32 9.76 8.31 1.19
N TYR A 33 8.84 8.01 0.26
CA TYR A 33 7.86 6.95 0.43
C TYR A 33 8.49 5.55 0.53
N ALA A 34 9.69 5.37 -0.03
CA ALA A 34 10.51 4.17 0.15
C ALA A 34 11.71 4.47 1.06
N PRO A 35 11.63 4.19 2.36
CA PRO A 35 12.68 4.56 3.32
C PRO A 35 13.99 3.81 3.08
N TYR A 36 13.93 2.58 2.56
CA TYR A 36 15.11 1.77 2.28
C TYR A 36 15.38 1.70 0.78
N ARG A 37 16.62 2.01 0.40
CA ARG A 37 17.12 1.98 -0.97
C ARG A 37 18.32 1.06 -1.03
N LEU A 38 18.17 -0.06 -1.70
CA LEU A 38 19.20 -1.06 -1.94
C LEU A 38 19.67 -0.95 -3.39
N TYR A 39 20.96 -1.10 -3.57
CA TYR A 39 21.66 -0.90 -4.83
C TYR A 39 22.42 -2.17 -5.24
N ARG A 40 23.13 -2.12 -6.38
CA ARG A 40 23.96 -3.23 -6.86
C ARG A 40 24.90 -3.78 -5.79
N GLU A 41 25.46 -2.93 -4.95
CA GLU A 41 26.39 -3.28 -3.86
C GLU A 41 25.74 -4.22 -2.83
N HIS A 42 24.42 -4.23 -2.73
CA HIS A 42 23.63 -5.07 -1.82
C HIS A 42 23.14 -6.38 -2.48
N THR A 43 23.44 -6.59 -3.77
CA THR A 43 23.15 -7.86 -4.45
C THR A 43 24.20 -8.90 -4.13
N THR A 44 23.79 -10.15 -4.02
CA THR A 44 24.66 -11.31 -3.86
C THR A 44 25.22 -11.72 -5.23
N LEU A 45 26.52 -11.99 -5.30
CA LEU A 45 27.14 -12.56 -6.49
C LEU A 45 27.11 -14.08 -6.37
N GLU A 46 26.35 -14.74 -7.24
CA GLU A 46 26.22 -16.19 -7.28
C GLU A 46 26.45 -16.68 -8.71
N ASN A 47 27.41 -17.59 -8.90
CA ASN A 47 27.80 -18.14 -10.20
C ASN A 47 28.13 -17.07 -11.26
N GLY A 48 28.72 -15.96 -10.83
CA GLY A 48 29.07 -14.83 -11.71
C GLY A 48 27.91 -13.91 -12.07
N GLU A 49 26.69 -14.21 -11.61
CA GLU A 49 25.51 -13.39 -11.82
C GLU A 49 25.06 -12.73 -10.51
N ARG A 50 24.44 -11.56 -10.61
CA ARG A 50 23.94 -10.83 -9.45
C ARG A 50 22.49 -11.22 -9.16
N VAL A 51 22.22 -11.52 -7.91
CA VAL A 51 20.91 -11.90 -7.41
C VAL A 51 20.54 -11.03 -6.21
N LYS A 52 19.28 -10.65 -6.13
CA LYS A 52 18.64 -9.98 -5.02
C LYS A 52 18.17 -11.04 -4.04
N ASP A 53 19.07 -11.46 -3.17
CA ASP A 53 18.76 -12.40 -2.10
C ASP A 53 17.83 -11.73 -1.08
N LEU A 54 16.62 -12.26 -0.92
CA LEU A 54 15.64 -11.73 0.03
C LEU A 54 15.91 -12.18 1.47
N SER A 55 16.68 -13.26 1.66
CA SER A 55 16.95 -13.82 3.00
C SER A 55 17.78 -12.87 3.88
N ILE A 56 18.56 -11.99 3.26
CA ILE A 56 19.41 -11.01 3.95
C ILE A 56 18.68 -9.71 4.31
N LEU A 57 17.39 -9.58 3.98
CA LEU A 57 16.60 -8.38 4.29
C LEU A 57 16.17 -8.30 5.76
N ASN A 58 16.40 -9.35 6.55
CA ASN A 58 15.93 -9.47 7.94
C ASN A 58 14.41 -9.21 8.03
N ARG A 59 13.66 -9.86 7.13
CA ARG A 59 12.20 -9.86 7.07
C ARG A 59 11.73 -11.30 6.92
N ASP A 60 10.56 -11.59 7.47
CA ASP A 60 9.95 -12.90 7.29
C ASP A 60 9.53 -13.08 5.82
N LEU A 61 10.10 -14.08 5.14
CA LEU A 61 9.82 -14.37 3.74
C LEU A 61 8.36 -14.75 3.50
N SER A 62 7.60 -15.14 4.53
CA SER A 62 6.15 -15.34 4.39
C SER A 62 5.39 -14.03 4.08
N LYS A 63 6.01 -12.87 4.32
CA LYS A 63 5.43 -11.52 4.19
C LYS A 63 6.19 -10.61 3.23
N VAL A 64 7.12 -11.16 2.45
CA VAL A 64 7.93 -10.39 1.49
C VAL A 64 7.47 -10.69 0.07
N ILE A 65 7.35 -9.65 -0.76
CA ILE A 65 7.09 -9.75 -2.20
C ILE A 65 8.16 -8.95 -2.91
N ILE A 66 8.77 -9.52 -3.95
CA ILE A 66 9.64 -8.79 -4.86
C ILE A 66 8.97 -8.65 -6.22
N ILE A 67 8.97 -7.43 -6.76
CA ILE A 67 8.48 -7.14 -8.10
C ILE A 67 9.69 -6.74 -8.94
N ASP A 68 9.96 -7.48 -10.00
CA ASP A 68 11.10 -7.23 -10.87
C ASP A 68 10.76 -7.53 -12.34
N THR A 69 11.55 -6.98 -13.24
CA THR A 69 11.44 -7.25 -14.68
C THR A 69 12.14 -8.54 -15.09
N LEU A 70 13.09 -9.03 -14.27
CA LEU A 70 13.86 -10.23 -14.57
C LEU A 70 13.71 -11.26 -13.45
N ALA A 71 13.14 -12.43 -13.77
CA ALA A 71 13.00 -13.54 -12.83
C ALA A 71 14.35 -14.05 -12.28
N SER A 72 15.43 -13.91 -13.05
CA SER A 72 16.78 -14.25 -12.62
C SER A 72 17.25 -13.41 -11.43
N ASN A 73 16.76 -12.18 -11.27
CA ASN A 73 17.16 -11.31 -10.17
C ASN A 73 16.70 -11.83 -8.81
N TYR A 74 15.66 -12.64 -8.73
CA TYR A 74 15.16 -13.19 -7.45
C TYR A 74 15.13 -14.73 -7.46
N ARG A 75 15.98 -15.35 -8.28
CA ARG A 75 16.00 -16.81 -8.46
C ARG A 75 16.24 -17.62 -7.19
N LEU A 76 16.76 -17.01 -6.12
CA LEU A 76 16.94 -17.64 -4.82
C LEU A 76 15.62 -17.80 -4.04
N GLN A 77 14.62 -16.96 -4.34
CA GLN A 77 13.29 -16.99 -3.73
C GLN A 77 12.20 -16.78 -4.80
N PRO A 78 12.08 -17.69 -5.79
CA PRO A 78 11.15 -17.54 -6.91
C PRO A 78 9.69 -17.47 -6.46
N GLU A 79 9.33 -18.05 -5.33
CA GLU A 79 7.99 -18.04 -4.74
C GLU A 79 7.55 -16.68 -4.20
N ASN A 80 8.49 -15.79 -3.89
CA ASN A 80 8.22 -14.42 -3.45
C ASN A 80 8.13 -13.42 -4.60
N GLY A 81 8.52 -13.82 -5.82
CA GLY A 81 8.69 -12.92 -6.94
C GLY A 81 7.50 -12.79 -7.87
N ILE A 82 7.30 -11.59 -8.39
CA ILE A 82 6.36 -11.26 -9.46
C ILE A 82 7.15 -10.66 -10.61
N THR A 83 7.14 -11.30 -11.77
CA THR A 83 7.74 -10.73 -12.99
C THR A 83 6.74 -9.78 -13.63
N ILE A 84 7.17 -8.56 -13.92
CA ILE A 84 6.42 -7.58 -14.72
C ILE A 84 7.11 -7.31 -16.06
N GLN A 85 6.38 -6.79 -17.04
CA GLN A 85 7.01 -6.42 -18.30
C GLN A 85 7.92 -5.21 -18.12
N LYS A 86 8.96 -5.16 -18.94
CA LYS A 86 9.86 -4.01 -18.96
C LYS A 86 9.16 -2.86 -19.66
N TRP A 87 9.04 -1.73 -18.96
CA TRP A 87 8.55 -0.49 -19.55
C TRP A 87 9.62 0.13 -20.46
N HIS A 88 9.23 0.55 -21.67
CA HIS A 88 10.12 1.15 -22.65
C HIS A 88 9.86 2.65 -22.89
N GLY A 89 8.97 3.27 -22.11
CA GLY A 89 8.66 4.69 -22.20
C GLY A 89 7.26 5.00 -22.73
N GLU A 90 6.42 3.98 -22.94
CA GLU A 90 5.08 4.14 -23.48
C GLU A 90 4.15 4.86 -22.48
N ALA A 91 3.56 5.98 -22.90
CA ALA A 91 2.65 6.77 -22.05
C ALA A 91 1.28 6.09 -21.81
N GLY A 92 0.91 5.11 -22.65
CA GLY A 92 -0.31 4.34 -22.50
C GLY A 92 -0.18 3.11 -21.59
N ASP A 93 1.01 2.86 -21.06
CA ASP A 93 1.21 1.74 -20.14
C ASP A 93 0.42 1.95 -18.84
N ASN A 94 -0.26 0.89 -18.41
CA ASN A 94 -1.07 0.88 -17.19
C ASN A 94 -0.72 -0.32 -16.30
N GLU A 95 0.39 -1.03 -16.56
CA GLU A 95 0.74 -2.24 -15.82
C GLU A 95 0.94 -1.94 -14.34
N LEU A 96 1.62 -0.83 -14.03
CA LEU A 96 1.85 -0.43 -12.64
C LEU A 96 0.55 -0.06 -11.91
N ASN A 97 -0.41 0.57 -12.58
CA ASN A 97 -1.71 0.93 -11.99
C ASN A 97 -2.55 -0.33 -11.68
N ARG A 98 -2.48 -1.34 -12.56
CA ARG A 98 -3.12 -2.65 -12.34
C ARG A 98 -2.44 -3.40 -11.19
N MET A 99 -1.11 -3.37 -11.13
CA MET A 99 -0.34 -3.96 -10.04
C MET A 99 -0.65 -3.28 -8.70
N GLU A 100 -0.72 -1.95 -8.65
CA GLU A 100 -1.12 -1.19 -7.46
C GLU A 100 -2.51 -1.61 -6.97
N THR A 101 -3.47 -1.78 -7.89
CA THR A 101 -4.81 -2.26 -7.56
C THR A 101 -4.81 -3.67 -7.01
N PHE A 102 -4.05 -4.57 -7.63
CA PHE A 102 -3.88 -5.92 -7.11
C PHE A 102 -3.29 -5.91 -5.70
N LEU A 103 -2.18 -5.21 -5.46
CA LEU A 103 -1.50 -5.21 -4.16
C LEU A 103 -2.37 -4.64 -3.03
N GLU A 104 -3.14 -3.60 -3.32
CA GLU A 104 -4.11 -3.03 -2.38
C GLU A 104 -5.22 -4.03 -2.03
N GLU A 105 -5.91 -4.58 -3.03
CA GLU A 105 -6.96 -5.57 -2.82
C GLU A 105 -6.41 -6.84 -2.14
N PHE A 106 -5.19 -7.24 -2.50
CA PHE A 106 -4.50 -8.38 -1.91
C PHE A 106 -4.17 -8.15 -0.43
N SER A 107 -3.76 -6.94 -0.04
CA SER A 107 -3.57 -6.59 1.37
C SER A 107 -4.87 -6.76 2.18
N PHE A 108 -6.00 -6.26 1.67
CA PHE A 108 -7.29 -6.47 2.31
C PHE A 108 -7.68 -7.96 2.37
N LEU A 109 -7.41 -8.72 1.31
CA LEU A 109 -7.67 -10.16 1.31
C LEU A 109 -6.88 -10.86 2.42
N LEU A 110 -5.58 -10.59 2.54
CA LEU A 110 -4.73 -11.17 3.58
C LEU A 110 -5.24 -10.81 4.98
N ALA A 111 -5.62 -9.55 5.20
CA ALA A 111 -6.16 -9.08 6.48
C ALA A 111 -7.48 -9.78 6.86
N ILE A 112 -8.39 -9.95 5.91
CA ILE A 112 -9.70 -10.59 6.16
C ILE A 112 -9.55 -12.11 6.32
N SER A 113 -8.69 -12.74 5.50
CA SER A 113 -8.46 -14.19 5.54
C SER A 113 -7.55 -14.64 6.68
N GLN A 114 -6.88 -13.70 7.36
CA GLN A 114 -5.84 -13.98 8.36
C GLN A 114 -4.75 -14.92 7.81
N ALA A 115 -4.41 -14.73 6.54
CA ALA A 115 -3.35 -15.51 5.90
C ALA A 115 -1.98 -14.99 6.35
N ASP A 116 -1.19 -15.87 6.95
CA ASP A 116 0.15 -15.54 7.45
C ASP A 116 1.24 -15.56 6.36
N ASP A 117 0.98 -16.25 5.23
CA ASP A 117 1.97 -16.48 4.16
C ASP A 117 1.42 -16.12 2.77
N VAL A 118 2.11 -15.22 2.07
CA VAL A 118 1.74 -14.75 0.73
C VAL A 118 2.06 -15.76 -0.38
N ARG A 119 3.04 -16.66 -0.16
CA ARG A 119 3.64 -17.49 -1.22
C ARG A 119 2.67 -18.52 -1.82
N PRO A 120 1.85 -19.24 -1.04
CA PRO A 120 0.86 -20.18 -1.61
C PRO A 120 -0.17 -19.47 -2.50
N PHE A 121 -0.53 -18.25 -2.13
CA PHE A 121 -1.46 -17.44 -2.89
C PHE A 121 -0.84 -16.97 -4.21
N LEU A 122 0.37 -16.41 -4.15
CA LEU A 122 1.12 -16.01 -5.35
C LEU A 122 1.37 -17.19 -6.30
N LYS A 123 1.65 -18.38 -5.76
CA LYS A 123 1.76 -19.60 -6.56
C LYS A 123 0.45 -19.91 -7.29
N THR A 124 -0.69 -19.83 -6.60
CA THR A 124 -2.01 -20.08 -7.19
C THR A 124 -2.30 -19.10 -8.34
N LEU A 125 -1.99 -17.81 -8.16
CA LEU A 125 -2.14 -16.83 -9.22
C LEU A 125 -1.22 -17.10 -10.40
N ARG A 126 0.06 -17.41 -10.15
CA ARG A 126 1.04 -17.74 -11.19
C ARG A 126 0.66 -18.98 -12.00
N ASP A 127 0.10 -19.98 -11.34
CA ASP A 127 -0.39 -21.21 -11.97
C ASP A 127 -1.63 -20.94 -12.85
N MET A 128 -2.38 -19.84 -12.59
CA MET A 128 -3.52 -19.42 -13.43
C MET A 128 -3.05 -18.59 -14.64
N ASP A 129 -2.24 -17.56 -14.41
CA ASP A 129 -1.67 -16.70 -15.46
C ASP A 129 -0.31 -16.15 -14.98
N GLY A 130 0.68 -16.11 -15.86
CA GLY A 130 2.00 -15.56 -15.55
C GLY A 130 1.96 -14.05 -15.25
N ASN A 131 0.93 -13.34 -15.74
CA ASN A 131 0.65 -11.96 -15.40
C ASN A 131 -0.29 -11.90 -14.19
N ILE A 132 0.26 -11.52 -13.03
CA ILE A 132 -0.46 -11.53 -11.75
C ILE A 132 -1.73 -10.65 -11.75
N PRO A 133 -1.75 -9.43 -12.31
CA PRO A 133 -2.98 -8.67 -12.44
C PRO A 133 -4.08 -9.38 -13.24
N ASN A 134 -3.75 -10.04 -14.35
CA ASN A 134 -4.72 -10.85 -15.10
C ASN A 134 -5.21 -12.05 -14.28
N ALA A 135 -4.28 -12.77 -13.63
CA ALA A 135 -4.62 -13.91 -12.77
C ALA A 135 -5.59 -13.49 -11.65
N TRP A 136 -5.37 -12.31 -11.08
CA TRP A 136 -6.24 -11.75 -10.05
C TRP A 136 -7.64 -11.47 -10.57
N ASP A 137 -7.79 -10.87 -11.76
CA ASP A 137 -9.09 -10.66 -12.40
C ASP A 137 -9.84 -11.99 -12.62
N MET A 138 -9.13 -13.03 -13.08
CA MET A 138 -9.68 -14.38 -13.24
C MET A 138 -10.07 -15.01 -11.89
N TYR A 139 -9.24 -14.85 -10.86
CA TYR A 139 -9.49 -15.32 -9.52
C TYR A 139 -10.75 -14.69 -8.92
N LYS A 140 -10.92 -13.37 -9.08
CA LYS A 140 -12.11 -12.63 -8.68
C LYS A 140 -13.37 -13.16 -9.37
N GLN A 141 -13.31 -13.40 -10.67
CA GLN A 141 -14.43 -13.99 -11.42
C GLN A 141 -14.77 -15.40 -10.93
N LYS A 142 -13.76 -16.23 -10.63
CA LYS A 142 -13.96 -17.57 -10.09
C LYS A 142 -14.65 -17.55 -8.74
N LEU A 143 -14.23 -16.67 -7.83
CA LEU A 143 -14.87 -16.50 -6.52
C LEU A 143 -16.32 -16.01 -6.62
N ARG A 144 -16.61 -15.10 -7.56
CA ARG A 144 -17.98 -14.65 -7.85
C ARG A 144 -18.89 -15.79 -8.30
N LYS A 145 -18.41 -16.62 -9.23
CA LYS A 145 -19.16 -17.79 -9.72
C LYS A 145 -19.45 -18.78 -8.60
N LEU A 146 -18.43 -19.16 -7.82
CA LEU A 146 -18.57 -20.08 -6.69
C LEU A 146 -19.57 -19.57 -5.64
N THR A 147 -19.58 -18.26 -5.38
CA THR A 147 -20.54 -17.65 -4.45
C THR A 147 -21.97 -17.77 -5.02
N SER A 148 -22.17 -17.40 -6.28
CA SER A 148 -23.49 -17.46 -6.92
C SER A 148 -24.06 -18.87 -7.06
N GLU A 149 -23.22 -19.88 -7.32
CA GLU A 149 -23.63 -21.29 -7.42
C GLU A 149 -24.04 -21.85 -6.05
N LYS A 150 -23.35 -21.42 -4.98
CA LYS A 150 -23.65 -21.85 -3.61
C LYS A 150 -24.96 -21.24 -3.10
N ASP A 151 -25.26 -20.01 -3.48
CA ASP A 151 -26.52 -19.35 -3.14
C ASP A 151 -27.72 -20.00 -3.85
N GLN A 152 -27.54 -20.48 -5.09
CA GLN A 152 -28.58 -21.19 -5.84
C GLN A 152 -28.84 -22.63 -5.35
N THR A 153 -27.85 -23.27 -4.74
CA THR A 153 -27.91 -24.66 -4.28
C THR A 153 -28.41 -24.83 -2.83
N MET A 154 -28.74 -23.73 -2.13
CA MET A 154 -29.39 -23.74 -0.81
C MET A 154 -30.90 -23.55 -0.96
N PRO A 155 -31.75 -24.61 -0.91
CA PRO A 155 -33.19 -24.44 -0.84
C PRO A 155 -33.57 -23.97 0.57
N LEU A 156 -34.58 -23.11 0.65
CA LEU A 156 -35.29 -22.76 1.88
C LEU A 156 -35.70 -24.03 2.62
N VAL A 157 -35.04 -24.37 3.72
CA VAL A 157 -35.55 -25.37 4.66
C VAL A 157 -36.75 -24.74 5.35
N SER A 158 -37.93 -25.08 4.84
CA SER A 158 -39.23 -24.83 5.44
C SER A 158 -39.28 -25.42 6.85
N ALA A 159 -39.70 -24.60 7.79
CA ALA A 159 -39.95 -24.96 9.18
C ALA A 159 -41.04 -26.03 9.26
N GLU A 160 -40.74 -27.17 9.91
CA GLU A 160 -41.75 -27.99 10.60
C GLU A 160 -41.10 -28.93 11.64
N ASP A 161 -41.38 -28.60 12.90
CA ASP A 161 -41.65 -29.43 14.08
C ASP A 161 -40.67 -30.52 14.61
N SER A 162 -40.03 -30.24 15.76
CA SER A 162 -40.44 -30.74 17.09
C SER A 162 -39.28 -30.92 18.11
N SER A 163 -39.53 -30.40 19.32
CA SER A 163 -38.87 -30.63 20.64
C SER A 163 -37.73 -29.70 21.11
N PRO A 164 -37.71 -29.29 22.41
CA PRO A 164 -36.98 -28.10 22.86
C PRO A 164 -35.74 -28.44 23.71
N LYS A 165 -34.53 -28.08 23.24
CA LYS A 165 -33.28 -27.95 24.04
C LYS A 165 -32.40 -26.83 23.47
N PRO A 166 -31.56 -26.16 24.29
CA PRO A 166 -31.33 -24.72 24.20
C PRO A 166 -30.41 -24.34 23.03
N ALA A 167 -30.67 -23.14 22.52
CA ALA A 167 -30.10 -22.54 21.33
C ALA A 167 -28.56 -22.68 21.20
N GLN A 168 -28.13 -23.29 20.10
CA GLN A 168 -26.84 -23.00 19.47
C GLN A 168 -27.14 -22.40 18.10
N ASN A 169 -27.20 -21.07 18.05
CA ASN A 169 -27.45 -20.28 16.86
C ASN A 169 -26.30 -20.45 15.86
N THR A 170 -26.58 -21.19 14.79
CA THR A 170 -25.76 -21.41 13.60
C THR A 170 -25.55 -20.10 12.84
N ILE A 171 -24.47 -19.36 13.12
CA ILE A 171 -23.96 -18.29 12.24
C ILE A 171 -22.42 -18.27 12.27
N ILE A 172 -21.79 -19.24 11.60
CA ILE A 172 -20.43 -19.13 11.02
C ILE A 172 -20.37 -20.07 9.81
N SER A 173 -20.68 -19.58 8.60
CA SER A 173 -20.46 -20.35 7.36
C SER A 173 -19.06 -20.06 6.81
N PHE A 174 -18.09 -20.60 7.51
CA PHE A 174 -16.95 -21.33 6.93
C PHE A 174 -16.13 -20.68 5.79
N VAL A 175 -15.22 -19.76 6.15
CA VAL A 175 -14.05 -19.40 5.31
C VAL A 175 -12.93 -20.48 5.38
N GLY A 176 -13.07 -21.47 6.27
CA GLY A 176 -12.03 -22.48 6.54
C GLY A 176 -11.91 -23.68 5.58
N SER A 177 -12.67 -23.76 4.47
CA SER A 177 -12.59 -24.92 3.56
C SER A 177 -11.98 -24.61 2.18
N LEU A 178 -11.57 -23.38 1.90
CA LEU A 178 -10.93 -23.00 0.63
C LEU A 178 -9.45 -22.63 0.78
N ILE A 179 -8.93 -22.63 2.00
CA ILE A 179 -7.50 -22.56 2.33
C ILE A 179 -7.30 -23.65 3.39
N GLY A 180 -6.47 -24.66 3.12
CA GLY A 180 -6.39 -25.90 3.91
C GLY A 180 -5.81 -25.79 5.32
N LEU A 181 -6.44 -25.02 6.22
CA LEU A 181 -6.09 -24.94 7.64
C LEU A 181 -7.30 -25.27 8.54
N ASN A 182 -7.16 -26.35 9.31
CA ASN A 182 -8.13 -26.80 10.31
C ASN A 182 -8.02 -25.99 11.61
N LYS A 183 -9.06 -25.19 11.96
CA LYS A 183 -9.55 -24.97 13.35
C LYS A 183 -10.74 -23.97 13.42
N PRO A 184 -11.77 -24.20 14.26
CA PRO A 184 -12.91 -23.27 14.43
C PRO A 184 -12.78 -22.37 15.67
N LEU A 185 -13.22 -21.11 15.58
CA LEU A 185 -13.43 -20.20 16.72
C LEU A 185 -14.82 -19.53 16.68
N THR A 186 -15.32 -19.21 17.87
CA THR A 186 -16.74 -19.11 18.29
C THR A 186 -17.41 -17.73 18.12
N SER A 187 -18.74 -17.76 18.08
CA SER A 187 -19.74 -16.73 17.72
C SER A 187 -20.13 -15.69 18.79
N THR A 188 -20.62 -14.52 18.35
CA THR A 188 -21.68 -13.73 19.01
C THR A 188 -22.64 -13.14 17.97
N ALA A 189 -23.96 -13.31 18.17
CA ALA A 189 -25.03 -12.98 17.22
C ALA A 189 -25.83 -11.74 17.63
N ALA A 190 -26.18 -10.87 16.66
CA ALA A 190 -27.27 -9.91 16.76
C ALA A 190 -27.86 -9.59 15.37
N ALA A 191 -29.21 -9.61 15.29
CA ALA A 191 -30.10 -9.16 14.20
C ALA A 191 -29.98 -9.85 12.82
N VAL A 192 -30.93 -10.75 12.56
CA VAL A 192 -31.28 -11.24 11.22
C VAL A 192 -31.92 -10.10 10.43
N GLN A 193 -31.09 -9.30 9.78
CA GLN A 193 -31.45 -8.62 8.55
C GLN A 193 -31.18 -9.61 7.41
N THR A 194 -32.05 -9.65 6.39
CA THR A 194 -31.77 -10.26 5.10
C THR A 194 -30.54 -9.59 4.49
N GLN A 195 -29.36 -10.05 4.90
CA GLN A 195 -28.11 -9.62 4.32
C GLN A 195 -28.01 -10.33 2.96
N PRO A 196 -27.73 -9.62 1.86
CA PRO A 196 -27.35 -10.28 0.63
C PRO A 196 -26.16 -11.18 0.94
N SER A 197 -26.08 -12.35 0.31
CA SER A 197 -24.89 -13.19 0.39
C SER A 197 -23.68 -12.33 0.01
N PHE A 198 -22.85 -12.00 1.00
CA PHE A 198 -21.77 -11.05 0.80
C PHE A 198 -20.64 -11.76 0.09
N ASN A 199 -20.40 -11.35 -1.16
CA ASN A 199 -19.24 -11.77 -1.90
C ASN A 199 -17.99 -11.10 -1.32
N LEU A 200 -17.05 -11.91 -0.81
CA LEU A 200 -15.79 -11.44 -0.23
C LEU A 200 -15.03 -10.51 -1.18
N VAL A 201 -15.05 -10.80 -2.49
CA VAL A 201 -14.38 -9.99 -3.51
C VAL A 201 -15.02 -8.61 -3.61
N ASP A 202 -16.34 -8.54 -3.66
CA ASP A 202 -17.06 -7.27 -3.82
C ASP A 202 -16.89 -6.40 -2.56
N MET A 203 -16.77 -7.03 -1.38
CA MET A 203 -16.44 -6.34 -0.13
C MET A 203 -15.02 -5.75 -0.18
N ILE A 204 -14.02 -6.52 -0.63
CA ILE A 204 -12.64 -6.05 -0.78
C ILE A 204 -12.55 -4.88 -1.76
N GLU A 205 -13.16 -5.01 -2.94
CA GLU A 205 -13.18 -3.94 -3.95
C GLU A 205 -13.86 -2.69 -3.43
N ARG A 206 -14.94 -2.84 -2.65
CA ARG A 206 -15.64 -1.71 -2.02
C ARG A 206 -14.75 -1.00 -0.99
N LEU A 207 -14.10 -1.75 -0.10
CA LEU A 207 -13.21 -1.18 0.92
C LEU A 207 -12.04 -0.44 0.26
N ALA A 208 -11.39 -1.05 -0.73
CA ALA A 208 -10.30 -0.42 -1.47
C ALA A 208 -10.77 0.88 -2.17
N LYS A 209 -11.97 0.86 -2.78
CA LYS A 209 -12.53 2.06 -3.42
C LYS A 209 -12.85 3.17 -2.44
N GLU A 210 -13.44 2.85 -1.29
CA GLU A 210 -13.74 3.81 -0.23
C GLU A 210 -12.45 4.47 0.28
N GLU A 211 -11.38 3.69 0.52
CA GLU A 211 -10.11 4.24 0.98
C GLU A 211 -9.43 5.14 -0.06
N ARG A 212 -9.46 4.78 -1.35
CA ARG A 212 -8.95 5.62 -2.44
C ARG A 212 -9.62 6.98 -2.48
N VAL A 213 -10.95 7.02 -2.36
CA VAL A 213 -11.72 8.27 -2.36
C VAL A 213 -11.31 9.15 -1.18
N LEU A 214 -11.13 8.55 0.01
CA LEU A 214 -10.67 9.28 1.19
C LEU A 214 -9.26 9.84 1.01
N LEU A 215 -8.34 9.06 0.44
CA LEU A 215 -6.98 9.51 0.16
C LEU A 215 -6.98 10.71 -0.80
N VAL A 216 -7.72 10.62 -1.92
CA VAL A 216 -7.78 11.70 -2.91
C VAL A 216 -8.29 12.99 -2.26
N LYS A 217 -9.33 12.88 -1.42
CA LYS A 217 -9.86 14.01 -0.67
C LYS A 217 -8.82 14.63 0.27
N GLN A 218 -8.08 13.80 1.01
CA GLN A 218 -6.99 14.28 1.89
C GLN A 218 -5.91 15.03 1.09
N LEU A 219 -5.47 14.47 -0.05
CA LEU A 219 -4.47 15.10 -0.90
C LEU A 219 -4.96 16.43 -1.52
N GLU A 220 -6.24 16.52 -1.88
CA GLU A 220 -6.83 17.78 -2.36
C GLU A 220 -6.90 18.85 -1.26
N ASP A 221 -7.28 18.46 -0.04
CA ASP A 221 -7.36 19.37 1.10
C ASP A 221 -5.95 19.84 1.53
N GLU A 222 -4.95 18.95 1.53
CA GLU A 222 -3.54 19.32 1.75
C GLU A 222 -3.03 20.31 0.69
N LYS A 223 -3.33 20.06 -0.59
CA LYS A 223 -2.94 20.97 -1.69
C LYS A 223 -3.57 22.36 -1.53
N LYS A 224 -4.85 22.43 -1.13
CA LYS A 224 -5.52 23.71 -0.85
C LYS A 224 -4.86 24.43 0.32
N HIS A 225 -4.61 23.73 1.42
CA HIS A 225 -3.96 24.30 2.60
C HIS A 225 -2.54 24.82 2.27
N ILE A 226 -1.76 24.09 1.48
CA ILE A 226 -0.44 24.54 1.02
C ILE A 226 -0.56 25.81 0.17
N ALA A 227 -1.52 25.85 -0.77
CA ALA A 227 -1.73 27.03 -1.61
C ALA A 227 -2.18 28.26 -0.81
N GLU A 228 -2.99 28.08 0.23
CA GLU A 228 -3.40 29.15 1.15
C GLU A 228 -2.22 29.66 1.99
N MET A 229 -1.40 28.76 2.52
CA MET A 229 -0.18 29.11 3.26
C MET A 229 0.83 29.87 2.39
N GLN A 230 0.98 29.48 1.12
CA GLN A 230 1.84 30.18 0.16
C GLN A 230 1.34 31.60 -0.10
N LYS A 231 0.03 31.78 -0.32
CA LYS A 231 -0.56 33.12 -0.48
C LYS A 231 -0.36 34.01 0.74
N LEU A 232 -0.56 33.46 1.94
CA LEU A 232 -0.32 34.19 3.19
C LEU A 232 1.15 34.57 3.35
N GLN A 233 2.09 33.69 3.00
CA GLN A 233 3.52 34.02 3.00
C GLN A 233 3.84 35.12 1.99
N GLU A 234 3.32 35.07 0.77
CA GLU A 234 3.52 36.11 -0.24
C GLU A 234 2.98 37.47 0.20
N GLU A 235 1.78 37.49 0.81
CA GLU A 235 1.20 38.71 1.37
C GLU A 235 2.03 39.27 2.54
N MET A 236 2.52 38.41 3.43
CA MET A 236 3.41 38.83 4.53
C MET A 236 4.73 39.38 4.00
N ILE A 237 5.38 38.71 3.05
CA ILE A 237 6.62 39.17 2.40
C ILE A 237 6.36 40.54 1.75
N LYS A 238 5.25 40.69 1.02
CA LYS A 238 4.91 41.95 0.36
C LYS A 238 4.72 43.08 1.39
N LYS A 239 3.93 42.88 2.44
CA LYS A 239 3.74 43.88 3.50
C LYS A 239 5.06 44.25 4.18
N GLN A 240 5.89 43.26 4.52
CA GLN A 240 7.20 43.50 5.13
C GLN A 240 8.15 44.24 4.18
N THR A 241 8.13 43.95 2.87
CA THR A 241 8.93 44.71 1.89
C THR A 241 8.45 46.15 1.73
N GLU A 242 7.15 46.40 1.83
CA GLU A 242 6.55 47.74 1.81
C GLU A 242 6.91 48.51 3.09
N GLU A 243 6.83 47.88 4.26
CA GLU A 243 7.27 48.44 5.55
C GLU A 243 8.77 48.73 5.59
N ASN A 244 9.61 47.81 5.10
CA ASN A 244 11.06 48.01 5.02
C ASN A 244 11.44 49.16 4.07
N LYS A 245 10.71 49.30 2.95
CA LYS A 245 10.85 50.45 2.04
C LYS A 245 10.41 51.75 2.70
N ALA A 246 9.30 51.74 3.45
CA ALA A 246 8.79 52.91 4.17
C ALA A 246 9.76 53.37 5.28
N ASN A 247 10.37 52.41 5.98
CA ASN A 247 11.33 52.66 7.06
C ASN A 247 12.78 52.92 6.56
N LYS A 248 13.01 52.96 5.24
CA LYS A 248 14.34 53.15 4.61
C LYS A 248 15.43 52.20 5.12
N LEU A 249 15.07 50.98 5.55
CA LEU A 249 16.07 49.99 5.94
C LEU A 249 16.89 49.56 4.72
N THR A 250 18.21 49.53 4.87
CA THR A 250 19.10 49.09 3.81
C THR A 250 19.20 47.56 3.79
N MET A 251 19.58 46.99 2.64
CA MET A 251 19.80 45.55 2.49
C MET A 251 20.85 44.99 3.47
N PHE A 252 21.76 45.86 3.96
CA PHE A 252 22.76 45.55 4.98
C PHE A 252 22.13 45.41 6.38
N ASP A 253 21.15 46.25 6.75
CA ASP A 253 20.45 46.17 8.04
C ASP A 253 19.57 44.91 8.15
N ALA A 254 18.90 44.54 7.06
CA ALA A 254 18.11 43.30 6.99
C ALA A 254 18.96 42.03 7.11
N MET A 255 20.20 42.05 6.58
CA MET A 255 21.16 40.94 6.67
C MET A 255 21.81 40.84 8.06
N MET A 256 21.85 41.94 8.82
CA MET A 256 22.30 42.01 10.22
C MET A 256 21.18 41.72 11.24
N GLY A 257 20.00 41.30 10.78
CA GLY A 257 18.88 40.87 11.64
C GLY A 257 17.94 42.00 12.09
N ALA A 258 18.09 43.23 11.59
CA ALA A 258 17.14 44.30 11.87
C ALA A 258 15.83 44.05 11.10
N GLY A 259 14.72 43.88 11.82
CA GLY A 259 13.38 43.67 11.25
C GLY A 259 12.88 42.22 11.20
N GLN A 260 13.57 41.27 11.87
CA GLN A 260 13.00 39.92 12.07
C GLN A 260 11.85 39.96 13.10
N PRO A 261 10.75 39.21 12.87
CA PRO A 261 9.70 39.07 13.87
C PRO A 261 10.28 38.39 15.11
N GLN A 262 10.17 39.03 16.27
CA GLN A 262 10.42 38.36 17.54
C GLN A 262 9.37 37.26 17.69
N ILE A 263 9.78 36.00 17.51
CA ILE A 263 8.96 34.85 17.88
C ILE A 263 8.89 34.84 19.41
N THR A 264 7.79 35.33 19.97
CA THR A 264 7.51 35.29 21.40
C THR A 264 7.32 33.84 21.84
N GLY A 265 8.39 33.20 22.31
CA GLY A 265 8.30 31.83 22.84
C GLY A 265 9.59 31.01 22.98
N GLN A 266 10.76 31.48 22.56
CA GLN A 266 12.02 30.75 22.84
C GLN A 266 12.66 31.21 24.16
N PRO A 267 13.03 30.30 25.08
CA PRO A 267 13.88 30.65 26.21
C PRO A 267 15.27 31.07 25.70
N PRO A 268 15.94 32.01 26.38
CA PRO A 268 17.20 32.55 25.93
C PRO A 268 18.27 31.46 25.84
N LEU A 269 18.94 31.39 24.69
CA LEU A 269 20.15 30.59 24.49
C LEU A 269 21.23 31.08 25.46
N HIS A 270 21.69 30.19 26.33
CA HIS A 270 22.82 30.44 27.21
C HIS A 270 24.10 30.71 26.39
N GLU A 271 24.72 31.86 26.62
CA GLU A 271 26.09 32.13 26.18
C GLU A 271 27.09 31.25 26.96
N PRO A 272 28.06 30.62 26.28
CA PRO A 272 29.14 29.92 26.97
C PRO A 272 30.12 30.94 27.57
N LYS A 273 30.49 30.71 28.84
CA LYS A 273 31.66 31.32 29.48
C LYS A 273 32.93 30.58 29.10
#